data_AF-A0ABD5FKB6-F1
#
_entry.id   AF-A0ABD5FKB6-F1
#
_cell.length_a   1.000
_cell.length_b   1.000
_cell.length_c   1.000
_cell.angle_alpha   90.00
_cell.angle_beta   90.00
_cell.angle_gamma   90.00
#
_symmetry.space_group_name_H-M   'P 1'
#
loop_
_entity.id
_entity.type
_entity.pdbx_description
1 polymer ?
#
loop_
_entity_poly.entity_id
_entity_poly.type
_entity_poly.pdbx_seq_one_letter_code
_entity_poly.pdbx_strand_id
1 'polypeptide(L)'
;MKNIIILKWDSLVLSIVSVLYGLQLLLHPAILQEYRVYQLVDELFDYRAISAVFMILGFLKILGIVINNKKLKHTVLVLLTFFWTLFGVSFVLSAPPNTIGILSLAMAFLAMGIAIKED
;
A
#
# COMPACT_ATOMS: atom_id res chain seq x y z
N MET A 1 23.99 5.20 -6.60
CA MET A 1 22.82 5.36 -5.70
C MET A 1 22.00 6.61 -5.98
N LYS A 2 22.59 7.82 -6.00
CA LYS A 2 21.84 9.10 -6.20
C LYS A 2 20.94 9.11 -7.45
N ASN A 3 21.43 8.62 -8.59
CA ASN A 3 20.65 8.53 -9.83
C ASN A 3 19.50 7.52 -9.74
N ILE A 4 19.68 6.41 -9.02
CA ILE A 4 18.63 5.39 -8.81
C ILE A 4 17.52 5.96 -7.94
N ILE A 5 17.88 6.70 -6.89
CA ILE A 5 16.91 7.33 -5.97
C ILE A 5 16.04 8.34 -6.72
N ILE A 6 16.64 9.17 -7.57
CA ILE A 6 15.91 10.18 -8.34
C ILE A 6 15.01 9.53 -9.39
N LEU A 7 15.53 8.54 -10.13
CA LEU A 7 14.77 7.86 -11.20
C LEU A 7 13.66 6.93 -10.69
N LYS A 8 13.74 6.47 -9.44
CA LYS A 8 12.76 5.57 -8.82
C LYS A 8 12.09 6.18 -7.59
N TRP A 9 12.07 7.52 -7.50
CA TRP A 9 11.57 8.24 -6.35
C TRP A 9 10.11 7.91 -6.03
N ASP A 10 9.25 7.91 -7.03
CA ASP A 10 7.84 7.53 -6.92
C ASP A 10 7.66 6.10 -6.37
N SER A 11 8.43 5.16 -6.91
CA SER A 11 8.44 3.77 -6.43
C SER A 11 8.98 3.64 -5.01
N LEU A 12 9.95 4.46 -4.60
CA LEU A 12 10.47 4.46 -3.24
C LEU A 12 9.44 5.06 -2.26
N VAL A 13 8.80 6.16 -2.62
CA VAL A 13 7.72 6.78 -1.83
C VAL A 13 6.59 5.78 -1.60
N LEU A 14 6.10 5.12 -2.66
CA LEU A 14 5.08 4.08 -2.54
C LEU A 14 5.49 2.99 -1.54
N SER A 15 6.74 2.52 -1.63
CA SER A 15 7.23 1.44 -0.78
C SER A 15 7.32 1.86 0.69
N ILE A 16 7.92 3.02 0.97
CA ILE A 16 8.11 3.54 2.32
C ILE A 16 6.76 3.83 2.97
N VAL A 17 5.85 4.49 2.24
CA VAL A 17 4.50 4.78 2.73
C VAL A 17 3.75 3.49 3.02
N SER A 18 3.89 2.45 2.18
CA SER A 18 3.27 1.13 2.44
C SER A 18 3.80 0.48 3.72
N VAL A 19 5.11 0.53 3.98
CA VAL A 19 5.68 0.03 5.24
C VAL A 19 5.15 0.81 6.44
N LEU A 20 5.18 2.14 6.39
CA LEU A 20 4.71 3.00 7.48
C LEU A 20 3.22 2.82 7.73
N TYR A 21 2.43 2.68 6.67
CA TYR A 21 1.00 2.43 6.75
C TYR A 21 0.70 1.10 7.44
N GLY A 22 1.35 0.02 7.01
CA GLY A 22 1.22 -1.29 7.66
C GLY A 22 1.66 -1.26 9.13
N LEU A 23 2.74 -0.54 9.46
CA LEU A 23 3.17 -0.34 10.84
C LEU A 23 2.12 0.43 11.66
N GLN A 24 1.53 1.48 11.10
CA GLN A 24 0.50 2.27 11.78
C GLN A 24 -0.75 1.43 12.05
N LEU A 25 -1.16 0.56 11.13
CA LEU A 25 -2.27 -0.37 11.32
C LEU A 25 -1.99 -1.40 12.42
N LEU A 26 -0.72 -1.84 12.55
CA LEU A 26 -0.32 -2.79 13.60
C LEU A 26 -0.34 -2.15 14.98
N LEU A 27 0.15 -0.90 15.09
CA LEU A 27 0.22 -0.16 16.36
C LEU A 27 -1.14 0.40 16.79
N HIS A 28 -2.00 0.76 15.83
CA HIS A 28 -3.29 1.39 16.06
C HIS A 28 -4.41 0.62 15.32
N PRO A 29 -4.74 -0.61 15.74
CA PRO A 29 -5.75 -1.44 15.08
C PRO A 29 -7.16 -0.83 15.13
N ALA A 30 -7.39 0.10 16.08
CA ALA A 30 -8.62 0.88 16.19
C ALA A 30 -8.97 1.61 14.88
N ILE A 31 -7.99 1.97 14.05
CA ILE A 31 -8.23 2.57 12.72
C ILE A 31 -9.15 1.68 11.88
N LEU A 32 -8.93 0.36 11.86
CA LEU A 32 -9.77 -0.53 11.06
C LEU A 32 -11.14 -0.77 11.73
N GLN A 33 -11.15 -0.81 13.07
CA GLN A 33 -12.33 -1.10 13.90
C GLN A 33 -13.34 0.06 13.93
N GLU A 34 -12.86 1.30 14.07
CA GLU A 34 -13.69 2.50 14.17
C GLU A 34 -14.44 2.81 12.88
N TYR A 35 -13.81 2.59 11.72
CA TYR A 35 -14.39 2.91 10.42
C TYR A 35 -15.34 1.84 9.87
N ARG A 36 -15.67 0.78 10.64
CA ARG A 36 -16.46 -0.37 10.16
C ARG A 36 -15.98 -0.94 8.82
N VAL A 37 -14.71 -0.71 8.45
CA VAL A 37 -14.09 -1.34 7.27
C VAL A 37 -14.19 -2.86 7.41
N TYR A 38 -14.12 -3.31 8.67
CA TYR A 38 -14.43 -4.66 9.08
C TYR A 38 -15.79 -5.17 8.60
N GLN A 39 -16.90 -4.43 8.51
CA GLN A 39 -18.14 -5.05 7.99
C GLN A 39 -18.04 -5.49 6.51
N LEU A 40 -17.11 -4.92 5.73
CA LEU A 40 -16.81 -5.31 4.35
C LEU A 40 -15.61 -6.28 4.24
N VAL A 41 -14.75 -6.35 5.26
CA VAL A 41 -13.43 -7.02 5.22
C VAL A 41 -13.25 -8.08 6.34
N ASP A 42 -14.11 -8.12 7.37
CA ASP A 42 -14.05 -8.99 8.59
C ASP A 42 -14.00 -10.46 8.22
N GLU A 43 -14.79 -10.86 7.23
CA GLU A 43 -14.84 -12.27 6.84
C GLU A 43 -13.55 -12.73 6.14
N LEU A 44 -12.71 -11.80 5.67
CA LEU A 44 -11.58 -12.12 4.81
C LEU A 44 -10.20 -11.77 5.41
N PHE A 45 -10.05 -10.74 6.27
CA PHE A 45 -8.71 -10.30 6.70
C PHE A 45 -8.61 -9.68 8.12
N ASP A 46 -7.85 -10.33 9.00
CA ASP A 46 -7.38 -9.80 10.31
C ASP A 46 -6.47 -8.55 10.11
N TYR A 47 -6.56 -7.53 11.00
CA TYR A 47 -5.68 -6.36 10.97
C TYR A 47 -4.20 -6.73 10.97
N ARG A 48 -3.84 -7.83 11.66
CA ARG A 48 -2.46 -8.32 11.69
C ARG A 48 -2.01 -8.78 10.30
N ALA A 49 -2.88 -9.49 9.59
CA ALA A 49 -2.60 -9.95 8.23
C ALA A 49 -2.48 -8.77 7.27
N ILE A 50 -3.38 -7.80 7.35
CA ILE A 50 -3.37 -6.59 6.53
C ILE A 50 -2.08 -5.78 6.76
N SER A 51 -1.76 -5.55 8.03
CA SER A 51 -0.55 -4.82 8.43
C SER A 51 0.71 -5.51 7.89
N ALA A 52 0.79 -6.83 8.06
CA ALA A 52 1.90 -7.63 7.56
C ALA A 52 2.00 -7.57 6.04
N VAL A 53 0.89 -7.65 5.31
CA VAL A 53 0.87 -7.55 3.83
C VAL A 53 1.48 -6.24 3.37
N PHE A 54 1.02 -5.10 3.88
CA PHE A 54 1.57 -3.80 3.49
C PHE A 54 3.05 -3.65 3.82
N MET A 55 3.47 -4.10 5.00
CA MET A 55 4.88 -4.10 5.39
C MET A 55 5.73 -4.99 4.49
N ILE A 56 5.32 -6.25 4.29
CA ILE A 56 6.05 -7.23 3.47
C ILE A 56 6.15 -6.74 2.03
N LEU A 57 5.05 -6.30 1.43
CA LEU A 57 5.06 -5.78 0.05
C LEU A 57 5.92 -4.53 -0.08
N GLY A 58 5.86 -3.61 0.89
CA GLY A 58 6.73 -2.43 0.92
C GLY A 58 8.21 -2.81 0.97
N PHE A 59 8.61 -3.72 1.85
CA PHE A 59 9.99 -4.22 1.91
C PHE A 59 10.41 -4.97 0.66
N LEU A 60 9.54 -5.84 0.10
CA LEU A 60 9.83 -6.56 -1.13
C LEU A 60 9.99 -5.62 -2.33
N LYS A 61 9.26 -4.50 -2.38
CA LYS A 61 9.43 -3.49 -3.44
C LYS A 61 10.79 -2.81 -3.31
N ILE A 62 11.20 -2.42 -2.10
CA ILE A 62 12.54 -1.87 -1.84
C ILE A 62 13.61 -2.89 -2.26
N LEU A 63 13.46 -4.14 -1.84
CA LEU A 63 14.38 -5.23 -2.20
C LEU A 63 14.47 -5.37 -3.72
N GLY A 64 13.33 -5.39 -4.43
CA GLY A 64 13.26 -5.46 -5.89
C GLY A 64 13.96 -4.30 -6.60
N ILE A 65 13.94 -3.10 -6.03
CA ILE A 65 14.71 -1.95 -6.52
C ILE A 65 16.21 -2.16 -6.30
N VAL A 66 16.62 -2.58 -5.10
CA VAL A 66 18.03 -2.79 -4.74
C VAL A 66 18.69 -3.87 -5.61
N ILE A 67 18.03 -5.00 -5.80
CA ILE A 67 18.54 -6.11 -6.63
C ILE A 67 18.22 -5.93 -8.12
N ASN A 68 17.52 -4.84 -8.49
CA ASN A 68 17.06 -4.54 -9.85
C ASN A 68 16.27 -5.68 -10.55
N ASN A 69 15.49 -6.45 -9.80
CA ASN A 69 14.71 -7.56 -10.36
C ASN A 69 13.38 -7.06 -10.96
N LYS A 70 13.24 -7.10 -12.30
CA LYS A 70 12.04 -6.60 -13.01
C LYS A 70 10.76 -7.35 -12.60
N LYS A 71 10.81 -8.67 -12.51
CA LYS A 71 9.64 -9.49 -12.14
C LYS A 71 9.15 -9.15 -10.72
N LEU A 72 10.06 -9.13 -9.75
CA LEU A 72 9.72 -8.81 -8.36
C LEU A 72 9.14 -7.40 -8.23
N LYS A 73 9.76 -6.39 -8.87
CA LYS A 73 9.26 -5.01 -8.87
C LYS A 73 7.83 -4.92 -9.42
N HIS A 74 7.56 -5.59 -10.53
CA HIS A 74 6.26 -5.53 -11.19
C HIS A 74 5.18 -6.30 -10.41
N THR A 75 5.46 -7.53 -9.98
CA THR A 75 4.51 -8.33 -9.18
C THR A 75 4.13 -7.62 -7.88
N VAL A 76 5.11 -7.07 -7.16
CA VAL A 76 4.85 -6.33 -5.92
C VAL A 76 4.08 -5.05 -6.19
N LEU A 77 4.34 -4.36 -7.31
CA LEU A 77 3.60 -3.17 -7.69
C LEU A 77 2.12 -3.48 -7.94
N VAL A 78 1.82 -4.54 -8.71
CA VAL A 78 0.44 -4.97 -8.98
C VAL A 78 -0.30 -5.30 -7.68
N LEU A 79 0.36 -6.02 -6.76
CA LEU A 79 -0.22 -6.34 -5.46
C LEU A 79 -0.45 -5.09 -4.61
N LEU A 80 0.51 -4.16 -4.56
CA LEU A 80 0.34 -2.88 -3.86
C LEU A 80 -0.81 -2.07 -4.46
N THR A 81 -0.93 -1.98 -5.78
CA THR A 81 -2.05 -1.31 -6.45
C THR A 81 -3.39 -1.93 -6.03
N PHE A 82 -3.49 -3.26 -6.04
CA PHE A 82 -4.68 -3.99 -5.61
C PHE A 82 -5.05 -3.66 -4.15
N PHE A 83 -4.12 -3.81 -3.21
CA PHE A 83 -4.39 -3.55 -1.80
C PHE A 83 -4.71 -2.08 -1.54
N TRP A 84 -3.95 -1.13 -2.09
CA TRP A 84 -4.25 0.29 -1.92
C TRP A 84 -5.62 0.68 -2.47
N THR A 85 -6.03 0.09 -3.61
CA THR A 85 -7.36 0.32 -4.19
C THR A 85 -8.45 -0.27 -3.31
N LEU A 86 -8.30 -1.54 -2.91
CA LEU A 86 -9.25 -2.24 -2.05
C LEU A 86 -9.49 -1.45 -0.76
N PHE A 87 -8.41 -1.05 -0.08
CA PHE A 87 -8.52 -0.26 1.15
C PHE A 87 -9.05 1.15 0.90
N GLY A 88 -8.60 1.82 -0.16
CA GLY A 88 -9.10 3.16 -0.50
C GLY A 88 -10.60 3.19 -0.73
N VAL A 89 -11.13 2.23 -1.49
CA VAL A 89 -12.57 2.10 -1.72
C VAL A 89 -13.30 1.78 -0.41
N SER A 90 -12.81 0.80 0.37
CA SER A 90 -13.43 0.43 1.64
C SER A 90 -13.51 1.60 2.62
N PHE A 91 -12.43 2.35 2.81
CA PHE A 91 -12.42 3.50 3.72
C PHE A 91 -13.28 4.68 3.25
N VAL A 92 -13.44 4.87 1.94
CA VAL A 92 -14.28 5.94 1.38
C VAL A 92 -15.77 5.61 1.52
N LEU A 93 -16.14 4.33 1.39
CA LEU A 93 -17.51 3.87 1.58
C LEU A 93 -17.90 3.73 3.06
N SER A 94 -16.90 3.64 3.93
CA SER A 94 -17.04 3.56 5.38
C SER A 94 -17.34 4.92 6.03
N ALA A 95 -18.33 4.95 6.92
CA ALA A 95 -18.55 6.08 7.81
C ALA A 95 -17.79 5.89 9.14
N PRO A 96 -17.30 6.98 9.78
CA PRO A 96 -17.35 8.36 9.31
C PRO A 96 -16.30 8.67 8.23
N PRO A 97 -16.50 9.74 7.43
CA PRO A 97 -15.52 10.18 6.44
C PRO A 97 -14.14 10.36 7.06
N ASN A 98 -13.11 9.86 6.38
CA ASN A 98 -11.75 9.89 6.89
C ASN A 98 -10.74 10.20 5.78
N THR A 99 -9.63 10.82 6.20
CA THR A 99 -8.53 11.18 5.29
C THR A 99 -7.71 9.96 4.86
N ILE A 100 -7.84 8.83 5.57
CA ILE A 100 -7.12 7.59 5.30
C ILE A 100 -7.58 6.95 3.98
N GLY A 101 -8.88 7.02 3.67
CA GLY A 101 -9.41 6.57 2.39
C GLY A 101 -8.88 7.38 1.22
N ILE A 102 -8.81 8.71 1.37
CA ILE A 102 -8.25 9.61 0.36
C ILE A 102 -6.76 9.32 0.15
N LEU A 103 -5.99 9.18 1.24
CA LEU A 103 -4.59 8.77 1.17
C LEU A 103 -4.43 7.43 0.43
N SER A 104 -5.25 6.45 0.79
CA SER A 104 -5.17 5.11 0.20
C SER A 104 -5.46 5.11 -1.30
N LEU A 105 -6.48 5.88 -1.74
CA LEU A 105 -6.74 6.09 -3.16
C LEU A 105 -5.60 6.82 -3.86
N ALA A 106 -5.02 7.86 -3.25
CA ALA A 106 -3.87 8.55 -3.82
C ALA A 106 -2.68 7.62 -4.02
N MET A 107 -2.42 6.71 -3.07
CA MET A 107 -1.37 5.69 -3.20
C MET A 107 -1.69 4.66 -4.29
N ALA A 108 -2.97 4.29 -4.47
CA ALA A 108 -3.40 3.43 -5.57
C ALA A 108 -3.13 4.09 -6.94
N PHE A 109 -3.48 5.37 -7.09
CA PHE A 109 -3.17 6.13 -8.30
C PHE A 109 -1.67 6.29 -8.54
N LEU A 110 -0.88 6.51 -7.49
CA LEU A 110 0.58 6.54 -7.59
C LEU A 110 1.11 5.19 -8.10
N ALA A 111 0.64 4.07 -7.54
CA ALA A 111 1.05 2.74 -7.93
C ALA A 111 0.68 2.42 -9.39
N MET A 112 -0.52 2.82 -9.82
CA MET A 112 -0.95 2.72 -11.21
C MET A 112 -0.09 3.59 -12.15
N GLY A 113 0.20 4.83 -11.75
CA GLY A 113 1.06 5.73 -12.51
C GLY A 113 2.50 5.20 -12.66
N ILE A 114 3.02 4.51 -11.64
CA ILE A 114 4.31 3.80 -11.74
C ILE A 114 4.20 2.63 -12.72
N ALA A 115 3.11 1.87 -12.70
CA ALA A 115 2.93 0.71 -13.57
C ALA A 115 2.94 1.13 -15.05
N ILE A 116 2.21 2.20 -15.39
CA ILE A 116 2.17 2.78 -16.74
C ILE A 116 3.55 3.25 -17.22
N LYS A 117 4.44 3.70 -16.32
CA LYS A 117 5.80 4.12 -16.67
C LYS A 117 6.79 2.97 -16.81
N GLU A 118 6.52 1.81 -16.19
CA GLU A 118 7.43 0.65 -16.19
C GLU A 118 7.13 -0.35 -17.34
N ASP A 119 5.96 -0.23 -17.96
CA ASP A 119 5.60 -0.85 -19.25
C ASP A 119 6.30 -0.14 -20.43
#